data_AF-A0AAW9EBQ4-F1
#
_entry.id   AF-A0AAW9EBQ4-F1
#
_cell.length_a   1.000
_cell.length_b   1.000
_cell.length_c   1.000
_cell.angle_alpha   90.00
_cell.angle_beta   90.00
_cell.angle_gamma   90.00
#
_symmetry.space_group_name_H-M   'P 1'
#
loop_
_entity.id
_entity.type
_entity.pdbx_description
1 polymer ?
#
loop_
_entity_poly.entity_id
_entity_poly.type
_entity_poly.pdbx_seq_one_letter_code
_entity_poly.pdbx_strand_id
1 'polypeptide(L)'
;VDYCTIHAGVLLRYVPMTAKRLTGIVSRGGSIMAKWCLSHHKENFLYTHFREICEICTAYDVSLSLGDGLRPGSIQDANDEAQFAELHTLG
;
A
#
# COMPACT_ATOMS: atom_id res chain seq x y z
N VAL A 1 -20.08 -5.41 -4.38
CA VAL A 1 -19.25 -4.89 -3.27
C VAL A 1 -19.21 -3.39 -3.43
N ASP A 2 -19.53 -2.65 -2.39
CA ASP A 2 -19.72 -1.19 -2.46
C ASP A 2 -18.40 -0.42 -2.37
N TYR A 3 -17.35 -1.06 -1.84
CA TYR A 3 -16.00 -0.51 -1.84
C TYR A 3 -14.94 -1.62 -1.92
N CYS A 4 -13.75 -1.23 -2.37
CA CYS A 4 -12.57 -2.09 -2.43
C CYS A 4 -11.42 -1.44 -1.66
N THR A 5 -10.80 -2.19 -0.73
CA THR A 5 -9.53 -1.79 -0.14
C THR A 5 -8.38 -2.18 -1.05
N ILE A 6 -7.66 -1.20 -1.60
CA ILE A 6 -6.51 -1.43 -2.49
C ILE A 6 -5.24 -0.82 -1.91
N HIS A 7 -4.17 -1.61 -1.88
CA HIS A 7 -2.88 -1.21 -1.30
C HIS A 7 -1.98 -0.59 -2.38
N ALA A 8 -2.47 0.43 -3.07
CA ALA A 8 -1.75 1.12 -4.14
C ALA A 8 -0.63 2.05 -3.62
N GLY A 9 -0.63 2.39 -2.32
CA GLY A 9 0.40 3.21 -1.69
C GLY A 9 1.69 2.46 -1.30
N VAL A 10 1.70 1.12 -1.37
CA VAL A 10 2.88 0.30 -1.04
C VAL A 10 3.84 0.29 -2.22
N LEU A 11 4.67 1.33 -2.33
CA LEU A 11 5.62 1.46 -3.44
C LEU A 11 6.92 0.70 -3.17
N LEU A 12 7.57 0.22 -4.24
CA LEU A 12 8.81 -0.56 -4.17
C LEU A 12 9.87 0.15 -3.31
N ARG A 13 10.01 1.47 -3.49
CA ARG A 13 10.98 2.30 -2.75
C ARG A 13 10.69 2.44 -1.25
N TYR A 14 9.46 2.17 -0.80
CA TYR A 14 9.08 2.27 0.62
C TYR A 14 9.31 0.97 1.38
N VAL A 15 9.35 -0.18 0.70
CA VAL A 15 9.55 -1.48 1.36
C VAL A 15 10.81 -1.51 2.24
N PRO A 16 11.98 -0.99 1.80
CA PRO A 16 13.18 -0.95 2.65
C PRO A 16 13.06 -0.09 3.90
N MET A 17 12.18 0.92 3.92
CA MET A 17 11.97 1.78 5.10
C MET A 17 11.43 0.98 6.29
N THR A 18 10.72 -0.12 6.02
CA THR A 18 10.17 -1.00 7.06
C THR A 18 11.18 -1.97 7.67
N ALA A 19 12.41 -2.06 7.14
CA ALA A 19 13.41 -3.03 7.57
C ALA A 19 13.87 -2.83 9.03
N LYS A 20 13.72 -1.62 9.58
CA LYS A 20 14.09 -1.28 10.96
C LYS A 20 12.93 -1.37 11.96
N ARG A 21 11.72 -1.70 11.50
CA ARG A 21 10.55 -1.80 12.37
C ARG A 21 10.65 -3.00 13.29
N LEU A 22 10.10 -2.86 14.50
CA LEU A 22 9.94 -3.96 15.44
C LEU A 22 8.99 -5.03 14.88
N THR A 23 7.88 -4.60 14.27
CA THR A 23 6.83 -5.51 13.77
C THR A 23 6.74 -5.60 12.24
N GLY A 24 7.64 -4.90 11.53
CA GLY A 24 7.70 -4.94 10.06
C GLY A 24 6.41 -4.45 9.39
N ILE A 25 5.97 -5.20 8.38
CA ILE A 25 4.71 -4.97 7.65
C ILE A 25 3.64 -5.90 8.21
N VAL A 26 2.68 -5.34 8.96
CA VAL A 26 1.58 -6.11 9.56
C VAL A 26 0.30 -6.14 8.71
N SER A 27 0.25 -5.34 7.65
CA SER A 27 -0.86 -5.42 6.69
C SER A 27 -0.76 -6.69 5.87
N ARG A 28 -1.80 -7.53 5.89
CA ARG A 28 -1.87 -8.70 5.02
C ARG A 28 -1.80 -8.30 3.54
N GLY A 29 -2.58 -7.30 3.12
CA GLY A 29 -2.55 -6.83 1.73
C GLY A 29 -1.25 -6.11 1.38
N GLY A 30 -0.74 -5.29 2.31
CA GLY A 30 0.54 -4.60 2.13
C GLY A 30 1.73 -5.54 2.01
N SER A 31 1.80 -6.60 2.82
CA SER A 31 2.86 -7.61 2.76
C SER A 31 2.84 -8.45 1.48
N ILE A 32 1.65 -8.72 0.93
CA ILE A 32 1.51 -9.35 -0.40
C ILE A 32 2.10 -8.44 -1.48
N MET A 33 1.75 -7.15 -1.46
CA MET A 33 2.28 -6.18 -2.44
C MET A 33 3.78 -5.97 -2.29
N ALA A 34 4.29 -5.85 -1.06
CA ALA A 34 5.72 -5.74 -0.80
C ALA A 34 6.48 -6.96 -1.32
N LYS A 35 5.98 -8.19 -1.05
CA LYS A 35 6.57 -9.42 -1.59
C LYS A 35 6.58 -9.41 -3.11
N TRP A 36 5.46 -9.05 -3.75
CA TRP A 36 5.37 -8.99 -5.21
C TRP A 36 6.39 -7.99 -5.81
N CYS A 37 6.49 -6.79 -5.22
CA CYS A 37 7.43 -5.75 -5.68
C CYS A 37 8.89 -6.23 -5.58
N LEU A 38 9.27 -6.85 -4.45
CA LEU A 38 10.62 -7.38 -4.24
C LEU A 38 10.93 -8.57 -5.15
N SER A 39 9.98 -9.48 -5.34
CA SER A 39 10.17 -10.67 -6.20
C SER A 39 10.38 -10.32 -7.67
N HIS A 40 9.74 -9.25 -8.16
CA HIS A 40 9.85 -8.84 -9.56
C HIS A 40 10.80 -7.66 -9.77
N HIS A 41 11.25 -7.02 -8.69
CA HIS A 41 11.95 -5.75 -8.71
C HIS A 41 11.25 -4.69 -9.59
N LYS A 42 9.92 -4.59 -9.42
CA LYS A 42 9.04 -3.70 -10.18
C LYS A 42 8.15 -2.88 -9.25
N GLU A 43 7.72 -1.73 -9.73
CA GLU A 43 6.76 -0.89 -9.00
C GLU A 43 5.41 -1.58 -8.88
N ASN A 44 4.71 -1.30 -7.78
CA ASN A 44 3.41 -1.85 -7.45
C ASN A 44 2.42 -1.72 -8.62
N PHE A 45 1.93 -2.84 -9.14
CA PHE A 45 1.04 -2.81 -10.30
C PHE A 45 -0.32 -2.13 -10.00
N LEU A 46 -0.78 -2.12 -8.74
CA LEU A 46 -1.98 -1.36 -8.36
C LEU A 46 -1.74 0.15 -8.45
N TYR A 47 -0.50 0.60 -8.23
CA TYR A 47 -0.10 1.98 -8.44
C TYR A 47 0.03 2.31 -9.93
N THR A 48 0.72 1.47 -10.70
CA THR A 48 0.95 1.75 -12.13
C THR A 48 -0.32 1.66 -12.98
N HIS A 49 -1.30 0.85 -12.58
CA HIS A 49 -2.60 0.71 -13.24
C HIS A 49 -3.73 1.43 -12.49
N PHE A 50 -3.42 2.36 -11.58
CA PHE A 50 -4.43 3.00 -10.73
C PHE A 50 -5.55 3.67 -11.54
N ARG A 51 -5.22 4.27 -12.70
CA ARG A 51 -6.20 4.88 -13.59
C ARG A 51 -7.21 3.88 -14.17
N GLU A 52 -6.73 2.73 -14.66
CA GLU A 52 -7.58 1.67 -15.18
C GLU A 52 -8.50 1.12 -14.09
N ILE A 53 -8.00 1.00 -12.85
CA ILE A 53 -8.80 0.62 -11.69
C ILE A 53 -9.90 1.65 -11.42
N CYS A 54 -9.59 2.94 -11.45
CA CYS A 54 -10.58 4.01 -11.29
C CYS A 54 -11.67 3.97 -12.38
N GLU A 55 -11.30 3.70 -13.63
CA GLU A 55 -12.25 3.57 -14.75
C GLU A 55 -13.23 2.41 -14.52
N ILE A 56 -12.71 1.26 -14.05
CA ILE A 56 -13.56 0.11 -13.66
C ILE A 56 -14.46 0.49 -12.49
N CYS A 57 -13.91 1.05 -11.41
CA CYS A 57 -14.69 1.40 -10.22
C CYS A 57 -15.80 2.42 -10.52
N THR A 58 -15.52 3.39 -11.40
CA THR A 58 -16.49 4.40 -11.84
C THR A 58 -17.68 3.79 -12.58
N ALA A 59 -17.45 2.76 -13.39
CA ALA A 59 -18.53 2.09 -14.14
C ALA A 59 -19.57 1.40 -13.25
N TYR A 60 -19.23 1.14 -11.98
CA TYR A 60 -20.07 0.42 -11.03
C TYR A 60 -20.33 1.17 -9.72
N ASP A 61 -19.95 2.46 -9.64
CA ASP A 61 -20.06 3.29 -8.42
C ASP A 61 -19.41 2.63 -7.18
N VAL A 62 -18.24 2.01 -7.40
CA VAL A 62 -17.47 1.37 -6.31
C VAL A 62 -16.52 2.38 -5.70
N SER A 63 -16.64 2.57 -4.38
CA SER A 63 -15.73 3.44 -3.63
C SER A 63 -14.34 2.81 -3.47
N LEU A 64 -13.29 3.63 -3.58
CA LEU A 64 -11.92 3.20 -3.29
C LEU A 64 -11.56 3.52 -1.84
N SER A 65 -11.27 2.47 -1.07
CA SER A 65 -10.63 2.59 0.23
C SER A 65 -9.12 2.40 0.01
N LEU A 66 -8.38 3.51 -0.04
CA LEU A 66 -6.93 3.44 -0.20
C LEU A 66 -6.30 2.85 1.08
N GLY A 67 -5.74 1.65 0.94
CA GLY A 67 -5.28 0.84 2.06
C GLY A 67 -3.95 1.34 2.64
N ASP A 68 -3.82 1.18 3.95
CA ASP A 68 -2.65 1.52 4.76
C ASP A 68 -1.70 0.31 4.88
N GLY A 69 -1.09 -0.07 3.75
CA GLY A 69 -0.23 -1.24 3.66
C GLY A 69 1.02 -1.18 4.53
N LEU A 70 1.48 0.03 4.85
CA LEU A 70 2.62 0.31 5.72
C LEU A 70 2.18 0.88 7.08
N ARG A 71 0.94 0.63 7.54
CA ARG A 71 0.54 0.99 8.91
C ARG A 71 1.45 0.36 9.99
N PRO A 72 1.62 1.00 11.16
CA PRO A 72 2.41 0.44 12.25
C PRO A 72 1.68 -0.74 12.92
N GLY A 73 2.44 -1.79 13.24
CA GLY A 73 1.95 -2.91 14.04
C GLY A 73 2.25 -2.81 15.54
N SER A 74 3.00 -1.79 15.93
CA SER A 74 3.38 -1.51 17.31
C SER A 74 3.52 -0.01 17.54
N ILE A 75 3.47 0.42 18.80
CA ILE A 75 3.70 1.82 19.19
C ILE A 75 5.11 2.28 18.78
N GLN A 76 6.09 1.38 18.83
CA GLN A 76 7.47 1.68 18.44
C GLN A 76 7.60 2.04 16.95
N ASP A 77 6.73 1.50 16.10
CA ASP A 77 6.75 1.73 14.65
C ASP A 77 5.83 2.90 14.24
N ALA A 78 5.11 3.50 15.19
CA ALA A 78 4.11 4.51 14.90
C ALA A 78 4.74 5.81 14.40
N ASN A 79 4.10 6.40 13.38
CA ASN A 79 4.46 7.69 12.78
C ASN A 79 5.87 7.69 12.17
N ASP A 80 6.35 6.53 11.73
CA ASP A 80 7.65 6.40 11.09
C ASP A 80 7.63 6.87 9.62
N GLU A 81 8.80 6.87 9.00
CA GLU A 81 8.99 7.29 7.61
C GLU A 81 8.15 6.46 6.63
N ALA A 82 8.06 5.14 6.83
CA ALA A 82 7.31 4.26 5.93
C ALA A 82 5.81 4.56 5.95
N GLN A 83 5.22 4.78 7.14
CA GLN A 83 3.82 5.11 7.28
C GLN A 83 3.49 6.44 6.58
N PHE A 84 4.29 7.48 6.82
CA PHE A 84 4.01 8.79 6.23
C PHE A 84 4.34 8.84 4.74
N ALA A 85 5.34 8.11 4.27
CA ALA A 85 5.63 8.00 2.84
C ALA A 85 4.47 7.37 2.05
N GLU A 86 3.86 6.31 2.60
CA GLU A 86 2.62 5.77 2.04
C GLU A 86 1.49 6.80 2.09
N LEU A 87 1.27 7.44 3.25
CA LEU A 87 0.20 8.45 3.41
C LEU A 87 0.31 9.58 2.37
N HIS A 88 1.50 10.12 2.15
CA HIS A 88 1.76 11.14 1.13
C HIS A 88 1.51 10.66 -0.30
N THR A 89 1.52 9.36 -0.54
CA THR A 89 1.22 8.77 -1.85
C THR A 89 -0.29 8.59 -2.05
N LEU A 90 -1.06 8.46 -0.97
CA LEU A 90 -2.51 8.27 -1.02
C LEU A 90 -3.30 9.57 -1.25
N GLY A 91 -2.74 10.72 -0.87
CA GLY A 91 -3.35 12.05 -1.03
C GLY A 91 -2.72 12.85 -2.16
#